data_AF-A0A1A8CGR0-F1
#
_entry.id   AF-A0A1A8CGR0-F1
#
_cell.length_a   1.000
_cell.length_b   1.000
_cell.length_c   1.000
_cell.angle_alpha   90.00
_cell.angle_beta   90.00
_cell.angle_gamma   90.00
#
_symmetry.space_group_name_H-M   'P 1'
#
loop_
_entity.id
_entity.type
_entity.pdbx_description
1 polymer ?
#
loop_
_entity_poly.entity_id
_entity_poly.type
_entity_poly.pdbx_seq_one_letter_code
_entity_poly.pdbx_strand_id
1 'polypeptide(L)'
;VSRYNKYDARSQAVDDLQRRLHCCGVYNYTNWFNSPYFYSGGIPASCCVTFAECSGAELKNATLAVRKIYKQGCYDVVVSFIEENMGIIAGVTFGIAFSQVIGMSLACTLSHFISTNQYEMV
;
A
#
# COMPACT_ATOMS: atom_id res chain seq x y z
N VAL A 1 -10.98 -1.95 -7.46
CA VAL A 1 -12.43 -2.20 -7.31
C VAL A 1 -13.12 -2.66 -8.59
N SER A 2 -12.95 -2.00 -9.74
CA SER A 2 -13.66 -2.37 -10.99
C SER A 2 -13.31 -3.75 -11.57
N ARG A 3 -12.07 -4.20 -11.41
CA ARG A 3 -11.60 -5.55 -11.81
C ARG A 3 -11.46 -6.53 -10.64
N TYR A 4 -12.05 -6.21 -9.49
CA TYR A 4 -11.91 -7.06 -8.31
C TYR A 4 -12.68 -8.38 -8.52
N ASN A 5 -12.06 -9.49 -8.16
CA ASN A 5 -12.65 -10.83 -8.31
C ASN A 5 -12.41 -11.74 -7.10
N LYS A 6 -11.86 -11.23 -5.99
CA LYS A 6 -11.49 -11.95 -4.74
C LYS A 6 -10.31 -12.93 -4.85
N TYR A 7 -10.09 -13.56 -6.00
CA TYR A 7 -9.15 -14.67 -6.13
C TYR A 7 -7.74 -14.25 -6.57
N ASP A 8 -7.62 -13.19 -7.36
CA ASP A 8 -6.34 -12.77 -7.90
C ASP A 8 -5.47 -11.99 -6.88
N ALA A 9 -4.16 -11.94 -7.13
CA ALA A 9 -3.20 -11.25 -6.27
C ALA A 9 -3.52 -9.75 -6.12
N ARG A 10 -4.12 -9.14 -7.16
CA ARG A 10 -4.56 -7.74 -7.11
C ARG A 10 -5.70 -7.55 -6.13
N SER A 11 -6.68 -8.45 -6.10
CA SER A 11 -7.80 -8.42 -5.15
C SER A 11 -7.30 -8.66 -3.73
N GLN A 12 -6.35 -9.57 -3.55
CA GLN A 12 -5.70 -9.79 -2.24
C GLN A 12 -4.99 -8.53 -1.74
N ALA A 13 -4.26 -7.83 -2.63
CA ALA A 13 -3.63 -6.56 -2.27
C ALA A 13 -4.67 -5.48 -1.89
N VAL A 14 -5.82 -5.44 -2.56
CA VAL A 14 -6.92 -4.54 -2.18
C VAL A 14 -7.47 -4.91 -0.79
N ASP A 15 -7.69 -6.20 -0.54
CA ASP A 15 -8.20 -6.68 0.74
C ASP A 15 -7.23 -6.37 1.88
N ASP A 16 -5.93 -6.57 1.66
CA ASP A 16 -4.89 -6.30 2.65
C ASP A 16 -4.76 -4.81 2.95
N LEU A 17 -4.84 -3.97 1.91
CA LEU A 17 -4.87 -2.52 2.08
C LEU A 17 -6.05 -2.10 2.97
N GLN A 18 -7.24 -2.62 2.68
CA GLN A 18 -8.46 -2.29 3.41
C GLN A 18 -8.42 -2.74 4.88
N ARG A 19 -7.89 -3.94 5.15
CA ARG A 19 -7.72 -4.45 6.52
C ARG A 19 -6.68 -3.66 7.31
N ARG A 20 -5.54 -3.36 6.69
CA ARG A 20 -4.39 -2.72 7.37
C ARG A 20 -4.60 -1.23 7.59
N LEU A 21 -5.24 -0.56 6.64
CA LEU A 21 -5.46 0.88 6.69
C LEU A 21 -6.87 1.26 7.15
N HIS A 22 -7.69 0.27 7.55
CA HIS A 22 -9.04 0.49 8.06
C HIS A 22 -9.89 1.39 7.14
N CYS A 23 -9.85 1.09 5.85
CA CYS A 23 -10.49 1.87 4.78
C CYS A 23 -11.34 0.96 3.87
N CYS A 24 -12.24 1.55 3.08
CA CYS A 24 -13.06 0.81 2.12
C CYS A 24 -13.28 1.57 0.82
N GLY A 25 -13.08 0.88 -0.30
CA GLY A 25 -13.13 1.48 -1.63
C GLY A 25 -11.94 2.39 -1.91
N VAL A 26 -11.98 3.12 -3.02
CA VAL A 26 -10.90 4.04 -3.42
C VAL A 26 -11.10 5.36 -2.71
N TYR A 27 -12.21 6.02 -2.98
CA TYR A 27 -12.61 7.29 -2.38
C TYR A 27 -13.63 7.08 -1.26
N ASN A 28 -14.49 6.06 -1.40
CA ASN A 28 -15.48 5.71 -0.38
C ASN A 28 -16.01 4.28 -0.64
N TYR A 29 -16.71 3.70 0.34
CA TYR A 29 -17.33 2.38 0.25
C TYR A 29 -18.30 2.26 -0.94
N THR A 30 -18.92 3.38 -1.35
CA THR A 30 -19.87 3.43 -2.48
C THR A 30 -19.24 3.02 -3.80
N ASN A 31 -17.90 3.08 -3.94
CA ASN A 31 -17.21 2.58 -5.13
C ASN A 31 -17.46 1.09 -5.38
N TRP A 32 -17.79 0.32 -4.34
CA TRP A 32 -18.17 -1.08 -4.49
C TRP A 32 -19.51 -1.25 -5.20
N PHE A 33 -20.48 -0.35 -5.02
CA PHE A 33 -21.79 -0.45 -5.68
C PHE A 33 -21.69 -0.39 -7.21
N ASN A 34 -20.66 0.28 -7.72
CA ASN A 34 -20.37 0.36 -9.16
C ASN A 34 -19.45 -0.78 -9.64
N SER A 35 -19.02 -1.68 -8.76
CA SER A 35 -18.16 -2.81 -9.13
C SER A 35 -19.00 -3.99 -9.63
N PRO A 36 -18.57 -4.68 -10.71
CA PRO A 36 -19.19 -5.93 -11.14
C PRO A 36 -19.25 -7.00 -10.04
N TYR A 37 -18.30 -6.97 -9.10
CA TYR A 37 -18.24 -7.91 -7.99
C TYR A 37 -19.42 -7.77 -7.00
N PHE A 38 -20.02 -6.58 -6.90
CA PHE A 38 -21.06 -6.33 -5.91
C PHE A 38 -22.28 -7.24 -6.08
N TYR A 39 -22.65 -7.55 -7.33
CA TYR A 39 -23.78 -8.43 -7.64
C TYR A 39 -23.57 -9.87 -7.13
N SER A 40 -22.34 -10.39 -7.21
CA SER A 40 -22.01 -11.74 -6.79
C SER A 40 -21.64 -11.84 -5.31
N GLY A 41 -20.88 -10.88 -4.79
CA GLY A 41 -20.27 -10.94 -3.46
C GLY A 41 -20.53 -9.75 -2.52
N GLY A 42 -21.22 -8.71 -2.99
CA GLY A 42 -21.43 -7.49 -2.20
C GLY A 42 -20.14 -6.68 -2.00
N ILE A 43 -20.08 -5.92 -0.91
CA ILE A 43 -18.84 -5.29 -0.43
C ILE A 43 -17.92 -6.39 0.14
N PRO A 44 -16.61 -6.40 -0.15
CA PRO A 44 -15.72 -7.41 0.43
C PRO A 44 -15.63 -7.34 1.95
N ALA A 45 -15.46 -8.51 2.57
CA ALA A 45 -15.30 -8.63 4.01
C ALA A 45 -14.05 -7.93 4.57
N SER A 46 -13.05 -7.62 3.73
CA SER A 46 -11.89 -6.79 4.10
C SER A 46 -12.28 -5.37 4.53
N CYS A 47 -13.43 -4.86 4.11
CA CYS A 47 -13.95 -3.56 4.51
C CYS A 47 -14.60 -3.53 5.91
N CYS A 48 -14.74 -4.69 6.57
CA CYS A 48 -15.49 -4.78 7.80
C CYS A 48 -14.72 -4.28 9.01
N VAL A 49 -15.39 -3.50 9.87
CA VAL A 49 -14.83 -2.99 11.13
C VAL A 49 -14.62 -4.13 12.12
N THR A 50 -15.57 -5.06 12.17
CA THR A 50 -15.54 -6.22 13.05
C THR A 50 -15.88 -7.47 12.26
N PHE A 51 -14.93 -8.39 12.15
CA PHE A 51 -15.10 -9.63 11.36
C PHE A 51 -16.29 -10.48 11.83
N ALA A 52 -16.56 -10.53 13.13
CA ALA A 52 -17.66 -11.30 13.70
C ALA A 52 -19.05 -10.79 13.28
N GLU A 53 -19.16 -9.52 12.87
CA GLU A 53 -20.45 -8.89 12.61
C GLU A 53 -20.77 -8.77 11.12
N CYS A 54 -19.84 -9.11 10.22
CA CYS A 54 -20.01 -8.93 8.79
C CYS A 54 -20.39 -10.24 8.10
N SER A 55 -21.68 -10.53 8.00
CA SER A 55 -22.12 -11.66 7.16
C SER A 55 -22.18 -11.27 5.68
N GLY A 56 -21.93 -12.24 4.79
CA GLY A 56 -21.96 -12.01 3.35
C GLY A 56 -23.32 -11.52 2.81
N ALA A 57 -24.43 -11.86 3.48
CA ALA A 57 -25.76 -11.37 3.13
C ALA A 57 -25.92 -9.87 3.44
N GLU A 58 -25.37 -9.42 4.57
CA GLU A 58 -25.44 -8.01 4.99
C GLU A 58 -24.56 -7.12 4.11
N LEU A 59 -23.43 -7.64 3.63
CA LEU A 59 -22.53 -6.93 2.72
C LEU A 59 -23.12 -6.69 1.32
N LYS A 60 -24.17 -7.41 0.95
CA LYS A 60 -24.98 -7.12 -0.24
C LYS A 60 -26.06 -6.08 -0.02
N ASN A 61 -26.44 -5.83 1.23
CA ASN A 61 -27.43 -4.83 1.59
C ASN A 61 -26.74 -3.50 1.92
N ALA A 62 -26.79 -2.55 0.98
CA ALA A 62 -26.12 -1.25 1.12
C ALA A 62 -26.49 -0.50 2.42
N THR A 63 -27.75 -0.58 2.86
CA THR A 63 -28.26 0.12 4.05
C THR A 63 -27.74 -0.50 5.36
N LEU A 64 -27.47 -1.80 5.36
CA LEU A 64 -26.96 -2.51 6.54
C LEU A 64 -25.42 -2.51 6.57
N ALA A 65 -24.80 -2.70 5.40
CA ALA A 65 -23.34 -2.71 5.24
C ALA A 65 -22.70 -1.41 5.74
N VAL A 66 -23.30 -0.24 5.48
CA VAL A 66 -22.77 1.07 5.89
C VAL A 66 -22.55 1.22 7.41
N ARG A 67 -23.23 0.42 8.24
CA ARG A 67 -23.07 0.45 9.70
C ARG A 67 -21.91 -0.41 10.20
N LYS A 68 -21.42 -1.34 9.37
CA LYS A 68 -20.45 -2.39 9.77
C LYS A 68 -19.12 -2.32 9.03
N ILE A 69 -18.98 -1.40 8.08
CA ILE A 69 -17.78 -1.23 7.26
C ILE A 69 -17.09 0.12 7.51
N TYR A 70 -15.81 0.19 7.14
CA TYR A 70 -15.09 1.44 7.06
C TYR A 70 -15.72 2.36 6.00
N LYS A 71 -15.92 3.62 6.35
CA LYS A 71 -16.51 4.62 5.44
C LYS A 71 -15.47 5.43 4.69
N GLN A 72 -14.24 5.50 5.20
CA GLN A 72 -13.18 6.28 4.61
C GLN A 72 -12.59 5.56 3.38
N GLY A 73 -12.32 6.30 2.32
CA GLY A 73 -11.62 5.78 1.15
C GLY A 73 -10.15 5.50 1.44
N CYS A 74 -9.61 4.45 0.83
CA CYS A 74 -8.19 4.11 1.00
C CYS A 74 -7.25 5.14 0.39
N TYR A 75 -7.69 5.88 -0.64
CA TYR A 75 -6.90 6.95 -1.25
C TYR A 75 -6.61 8.05 -0.23
N ASP A 76 -7.64 8.54 0.45
CA ASP A 76 -7.50 9.63 1.42
C ASP A 76 -6.59 9.25 2.59
N VAL A 77 -6.73 8.03 3.13
CA VAL A 77 -5.88 7.53 4.22
C VAL A 77 -4.41 7.47 3.81
N VAL A 78 -4.12 6.97 2.60
CA VAL A 78 -2.74 6.84 2.11
C VAL A 78 -2.13 8.22 1.85
N VAL A 79 -2.89 9.10 1.20
CA VAL A 79 -2.39 10.44 0.86
C VAL A 79 -2.18 11.27 2.12
N SER A 80 -3.12 11.25 3.07
CA SER A 80 -2.95 11.98 4.34
C SER A 80 -1.73 11.49 5.10
N PHE A 81 -1.51 10.17 5.16
CA PHE A 81 -0.32 9.60 5.77
C PHE A 81 0.98 10.10 5.11
N ILE A 82 1.02 10.16 3.77
CA ILE A 82 2.19 10.66 3.04
C ILE A 82 2.40 12.15 3.31
N GLU A 83 1.34 12.96 3.27
CA GLU A 83 1.41 14.40 3.49
C GLU A 83 1.87 14.73 4.92
N GLU A 84 1.34 14.04 5.93
CA GLU A 84 1.73 14.21 7.33
C GLU A 84 3.18 13.80 7.60
N ASN A 85 3.69 12.81 6.86
CA ASN A 85 5.03 12.24 7.07
C ASN A 85 6.04 12.65 5.98
N MET A 86 5.71 13.63 5.14
CA MET A 86 6.51 13.97 3.96
C MET A 86 7.95 14.34 4.30
N GLY A 87 8.16 15.03 5.43
CA GLY A 87 9.49 15.46 5.88
C GLY A 87 10.39 14.28 6.26
N ILE A 88 9.84 13.27 6.95
CA ILE A 88 10.58 12.06 7.33
C ILE A 88 10.92 11.25 6.07
N ILE A 89 9.95 11.07 5.17
CA ILE A 89 10.14 10.33 3.91
C ILE A 89 11.24 10.99 3.07
N ALA A 90 11.18 12.33 2.92
CA ALA A 90 12.19 13.09 2.20
C ALA A 90 13.57 12.93 2.86
N GLY A 91 13.65 13.06 4.19
CA GLY A 91 14.89 12.90 4.94
C GLY A 91 15.54 11.52 4.77
N VAL A 92 14.75 10.44 4.90
CA VAL A 92 15.23 9.07 4.67
C VAL A 92 15.72 8.90 3.23
N THR A 93 14.98 9.42 2.26
CA THR A 93 15.35 9.33 0.84
C THR A 93 16.67 10.04 0.55
N PHE A 94 16.84 11.26 1.06
CA PHE A 94 18.11 12.00 0.93
C PHE A 94 19.26 11.30 1.66
N GLY A 95 19.03 10.77 2.85
CA GLY A 95 20.03 10.02 3.60
C GLY A 95 20.53 8.78 2.85
N ILE A 96 19.61 8.00 2.27
CA ILE A 96 19.96 6.84 1.45
C ILE A 96 20.76 7.28 0.22
N ALA A 97 20.30 8.29 -0.52
CA ALA A 97 21.01 8.78 -1.71
C ALA A 97 22.44 9.25 -1.38
N PHE A 98 22.60 10.01 -0.29
CA PHE A 98 23.90 10.51 0.15
C PHE A 98 24.84 9.36 0.57
N SER A 99 24.32 8.37 1.31
CA SER A 99 25.09 7.19 1.72
C SER A 99 25.60 6.38 0.51
N GLN A 100 24.79 6.28 -0.56
CA GLN A 100 25.20 5.59 -1.79
C GLN A 100 26.33 6.33 -2.50
N VAL A 101 26.28 7.66 -2.59
CA VAL A 101 27.35 8.48 -3.20
C VAL A 101 28.66 8.31 -2.46
N ILE A 102 28.63 8.30 -1.12
CA ILE A 102 29.82 8.02 -0.31
C ILE A 102 30.34 6.62 -0.60
N GLY A 103 29.47 5.60 -0.61
CA GLY A 103 29.86 4.22 -0.89
C GLY A 103 30.52 4.05 -2.26
N MET A 104 29.94 4.65 -3.30
CA MET A 104 30.52 4.66 -4.66
C MET A 104 31.89 5.35 -4.68
N SER A 105 32.02 6.48 -3.99
CA SER A 105 33.27 7.25 -3.96
C SER A 105 34.39 6.44 -3.30
N LEU A 106 34.13 5.84 -2.14
CA LEU A 106 35.06 4.99 -1.42
C LEU A 106 35.45 3.74 -2.22
N ALA A 107 34.49 3.09 -2.88
CA ALA A 107 34.75 1.94 -3.74
C ALA A 107 35.68 2.29 -4.91
N CYS A 108 35.47 3.45 -5.54
CA CYS A 108 36.33 3.95 -6.61
C CYS A 108 37.75 4.25 -6.10
N THR A 109 37.88 4.94 -4.96
CA THR A 109 39.20 5.22 -4.36
C THR A 109 39.94 3.94 -4.00
N LEU A 110 39.25 2.97 -3.39
CA LEU A 110 39.83 1.68 -3.04
C LEU A 110 40.28 0.90 -4.27
N SER A 111 39.45 0.85 -5.32
CA SER A 111 39.78 0.18 -6.58
C SER A 111 41.03 0.77 -7.24
N HIS A 112 41.13 2.10 -7.27
CA HIS A 112 42.31 2.79 -7.79
C HIS A 112 43.56 2.43 -6.97
N PHE A 113 43.47 2.48 -5.64
CA PHE A 113 44.58 2.14 -4.75
C PHE A 113 45.08 0.70 -4.95
N ILE A 114 44.17 -0.28 -5.02
CA ILE A 114 44.54 -1.68 -5.26
C ILE A 114 45.22 -1.82 -6.62
N SER A 115 44.67 -1.19 -7.66
CA SER A 115 45.23 -1.26 -9.01
C SER A 115 46.63 -0.69 -9.04
N THR A 116 46.87 0.51 -8.49
CA THR A 116 48.20 1.14 -8.46
C THR A 116 49.23 0.28 -7.72
N ASN A 117 48.91 -0.26 -6.55
CA ASN A 117 49.84 -1.08 -5.77
C ASN A 117 50.18 -2.43 -6.43
N GLN A 118 49.29 -2.98 -7.26
CA GLN A 118 49.58 -4.20 -8.02
C GLN A 118 50.61 -3.95 -9.13
N TYR A 119 50.68 -2.75 -9.70
CA TYR A 119 51.70 -2.39 -10.70
C TYR A 119 53.08 -2.09 -10.09
N GLU A 120 53.16 -1.78 -8.79
CA GLU A 120 54.40 -1.42 -8.10
C GLU A 120 55.14 -2.64 -7.49
N MET A 121 54.49 -3.81 -7.44
CA MET A 121 55.08 -5.08 -6.97
C MET A 121 55.59 -6.00 -8.09
N VAL A 122 55.78 -5.48 -9.31
CA VAL A 122 56.38 -6.21 -10.46
C VAL A 122 57.69 -5.55 -10.88
#